data_AF-A0A0Q6C6B9-F1
#
_entry.id   AF-A0A0Q6C6B9-F1
#
_cell.length_a   1.000
_cell.length_b   1.000
_cell.length_c   1.000
_cell.angle_alpha   90.00
_cell.angle_beta   90.00
_cell.angle_gamma   90.00
#
_symmetry.space_group_name_H-M   'P 1'
#
loop_
_entity.id
_entity.type
_entity.pdbx_description
1 polymer ?
#
loop_
_entity_poly.entity_id
_entity_poly.type
_entity_poly.pdbx_seq_one_letter_code
_entity_poly.pdbx_strand_id
1 'polypeptide(L)'
;MAKLKRKAIFQATLIYLDEPQLIFLKAKGVNVIAVAVPSDDAGQARFLAVTATPRNFESYMEGNTDLRFLFTFPRQRSLYYFDLMKMVGGEVTMLPHEGPVPEADLPSPRLFSSEHTEEFELPPRAEDEQKLIIDGEWDMPEFGSFYGQYADIYYFVAATKKWEDPAHDPGRKANIAATFRDKPYQGGSSYKHFYNELIYQAPRDERAGLESIAYASPGIVKLSGKEELFDEVRELVDHYLDNRGLAVKAYQDLYNYLSRAKLLTLSGDRFQADNPAAAFIGAQTQTLSDAMNFPSLAAVKELVGGNALVAAKLLLSLFRRVEEASTYFAQGRMTYTD
;
A
#
# COMPACT_ATOMS: atom_id res chain seq x y z
N MET A 1 24.40 22.17 11.20
CA MET A 1 25.37 21.06 11.41
C MET A 1 25.91 20.67 10.06
N ALA A 2 27.22 20.78 9.83
CA ALA A 2 27.84 20.37 8.58
C ALA A 2 27.61 18.86 8.38
N LYS A 3 27.09 18.46 7.22
CA LYS A 3 26.96 17.03 6.90
C LYS A 3 28.37 16.46 6.77
N LEU A 4 28.63 15.30 7.37
CA LEU A 4 29.94 14.65 7.31
C LEU A 4 30.08 13.83 6.03
N LYS A 5 31.33 13.59 5.60
CA LYS A 5 31.66 12.58 4.58
C LYS A 5 31.02 11.25 4.95
N ARG A 6 30.50 10.53 3.96
CA ARG A 6 29.77 9.27 4.16
C ARG A 6 30.33 8.18 3.26
N LYS A 7 30.54 7.00 3.83
CA LYS A 7 30.89 5.80 3.06
C LYS A 7 29.61 5.07 2.63
N ALA A 8 29.59 4.54 1.42
CA ALA A 8 28.51 3.73 0.89
C ALA A 8 29.09 2.50 0.17
N ILE A 9 28.38 1.39 0.27
CA ILE A 9 28.74 0.11 -0.36
C ILE A 9 27.96 0.01 -1.66
N PHE A 10 28.65 -0.27 -2.75
CA PHE A 10 28.05 -0.58 -4.05
C PHE A 10 27.16 -1.83 -3.94
N GLN A 11 25.98 -1.78 -4.54
CA GLN A 11 25.04 -2.91 -4.52
C GLN A 11 24.78 -3.42 -5.93
N ALA A 12 24.43 -2.54 -6.86
CA ALA A 12 24.11 -2.92 -8.23
C ALA A 12 24.19 -1.71 -9.18
N THR A 13 24.41 -1.99 -10.46
CA THR A 13 24.16 -1.05 -11.56
C THR A 13 22.71 -1.16 -12.00
N LEU A 14 21.95 -0.08 -11.81
CA LEU A 14 20.54 -0.03 -12.18
C LEU A 14 20.34 0.25 -13.67
N ILE A 15 21.18 1.11 -14.26
CA ILE A 15 21.17 1.40 -15.69
C ILE A 15 22.61 1.43 -16.17
N TYR A 16 22.93 0.53 -17.09
CA TYR A 16 24.21 0.46 -17.78
C TYR A 16 23.97 0.69 -19.28
N LEU A 17 24.74 1.61 -19.88
CA LEU A 17 24.78 1.83 -21.33
C LEU A 17 26.19 1.50 -21.83
N ASP A 18 27.01 2.52 -22.08
CA ASP A 18 28.44 2.34 -22.36
C ASP A 18 29.27 2.33 -21.05
N GLU A 19 28.71 2.94 -20.01
CA GLU A 19 29.24 2.98 -18.65
C GLU A 19 28.07 3.03 -17.65
N PRO A 20 28.30 2.78 -16.35
CA PRO A 20 27.24 2.87 -15.34
C PRO A 20 26.62 4.29 -15.32
N GLN A 21 25.33 4.39 -15.65
CA GLN A 21 24.60 5.65 -15.66
C GLN A 21 23.83 5.88 -14.35
N LEU A 22 23.36 4.79 -13.75
CA LEU A 22 22.60 4.81 -12.52
C LEU A 22 23.03 3.64 -11.65
N ILE A 23 23.38 3.91 -10.40
CA ILE A 23 23.82 2.88 -9.47
C ILE A 23 23.07 2.95 -8.15
N PHE A 24 22.92 1.78 -7.53
CA PHE A 24 22.37 1.61 -6.19
C PHE A 24 23.49 1.36 -5.19
N LEU A 25 23.48 2.12 -4.11
CA LEU A 25 24.40 1.99 -2.99
C LEU A 25 23.63 1.85 -1.67
N LYS A 26 24.26 1.23 -0.66
CA LYS A 26 23.78 1.23 0.73
C LYS A 26 24.75 1.97 1.64
N ALA A 27 24.24 2.90 2.44
CA ALA A 27 25.03 3.64 3.40
C ALA A 27 24.42 3.54 4.80
N LYS A 28 24.99 2.70 5.67
CA LYS A 28 24.46 2.43 7.03
C LYS A 28 22.96 2.04 7.01
N GLY A 29 22.59 1.12 6.11
CA GLY A 29 21.20 0.67 5.95
C GLY A 29 20.26 1.63 5.22
N VAL A 30 20.72 2.82 4.83
CA VAL A 30 19.94 3.77 4.02
C VAL A 30 20.19 3.51 2.54
N ASN A 31 19.13 3.48 1.75
CA ASN A 31 19.20 3.37 0.30
C ASN A 31 19.76 4.67 -0.29
N VAL A 32 20.68 4.55 -1.23
CA VAL A 32 21.28 5.68 -1.94
C VAL A 32 21.22 5.38 -3.44
N ILE A 33 20.63 6.30 -4.20
CA ILE A 33 20.61 6.26 -5.66
C ILE A 33 21.61 7.28 -6.16
N ALA A 34 22.45 6.91 -7.11
CA ALA A 34 23.43 7.81 -7.69
C ALA A 34 23.41 7.79 -9.21
N VAL A 35 23.34 8.98 -9.81
CA VAL A 35 23.33 9.19 -11.26
C VAL A 35 24.70 9.71 -11.71
N ALA A 36 25.19 9.21 -12.83
CA ALA A 36 26.40 9.72 -13.47
C ALA A 36 26.16 11.19 -13.87
N VAL A 37 27.18 12.03 -13.67
CA VAL A 37 27.15 13.43 -14.08
C VAL A 37 28.34 13.74 -14.98
N PRO A 38 28.19 14.62 -15.98
CA PRO A 38 29.29 14.96 -16.88
C PRO A 38 30.54 15.44 -16.12
N SER A 39 31.70 15.01 -16.61
CA SER A 39 33.01 15.43 -16.12
C SER A 39 33.90 15.77 -17.31
N ASP A 40 34.54 16.94 -17.28
CA ASP A 40 35.54 17.33 -18.27
C ASP A 40 36.87 16.56 -18.11
N ASP A 41 37.04 15.90 -16.96
CA ASP A 41 38.20 15.04 -16.67
C ASP A 41 37.87 13.58 -17.03
N ALA A 42 38.50 13.09 -18.10
CA ALA A 42 38.36 11.71 -18.58
C ALA A 42 38.85 10.65 -17.58
N GLY A 43 39.59 11.05 -16.53
CA GLY A 43 40.00 10.18 -15.43
C GLY A 43 38.99 10.09 -14.28
N GLN A 44 37.85 10.78 -14.36
CA GLN A 44 36.84 10.82 -13.30
C GLN A 44 35.50 10.30 -13.80
N ALA A 45 34.91 9.39 -13.02
CA ALA A 45 33.53 8.97 -13.21
C ALA A 45 32.70 9.60 -12.09
N ARG A 46 32.26 10.85 -12.30
CA ARG A 46 31.58 11.63 -11.26
C ARG A 46 30.12 11.24 -11.14
N PHE A 47 29.63 11.12 -9.92
CA PHE A 47 28.23 10.79 -9.61
C PHE A 47 27.63 11.79 -8.63
N LEU A 48 26.35 12.13 -8.84
CA LEU A 48 25.49 12.77 -7.86
C LEU A 48 24.65 11.70 -7.16
N ALA A 49 24.76 11.61 -5.84
CA ALA A 49 24.05 10.64 -5.00
C ALA A 49 22.97 11.31 -4.15
N VAL A 50 21.86 10.62 -3.94
CA VAL A 50 20.79 11.02 -3.01
C VAL A 50 20.38 9.87 -2.11
N THR A 51 20.23 10.15 -0.81
CA THR A 51 19.60 9.19 0.11
C THR A 51 18.10 9.12 -0.14
N ALA A 52 17.57 7.91 -0.29
CA ALA A 52 16.14 7.64 -0.40
C ALA A 52 15.65 6.89 0.85
N THR A 53 14.47 7.28 1.35
CA THR A 53 13.74 6.44 2.31
C THR A 53 13.31 5.14 1.64
N PRO A 54 13.04 4.06 2.38
CA PRO A 54 12.52 2.81 1.81
C PRO A 54 11.32 3.05 0.89
N ARG A 55 10.36 3.87 1.34
CA ARG A 55 9.18 4.26 0.55
C ARG A 55 9.52 4.94 -0.78
N ASN A 56 10.40 5.94 -0.78
CA ASN A 56 10.73 6.65 -2.03
C ASN A 56 11.55 5.78 -2.97
N PHE A 57 12.43 4.95 -2.42
CA PHE A 57 13.18 3.96 -3.18
C PHE A 57 12.23 2.96 -3.85
N GLU A 58 11.31 2.35 -3.10
CA GLU A 58 10.29 1.45 -3.65
C GLU A 58 9.43 2.14 -4.71
N SER A 59 8.96 3.36 -4.45
CA SER A 59 8.17 4.14 -5.41
C SER A 59 8.92 4.40 -6.72
N TYR A 60 10.23 4.63 -6.69
CA TYR A 60 11.04 4.72 -7.90
C TYR A 60 11.17 3.35 -8.59
N MET A 61 11.51 2.30 -7.84
CA MET A 61 11.63 0.92 -8.34
C MET A 61 10.32 0.33 -8.88
N GLU A 62 9.18 0.95 -8.54
CA GLU A 62 7.85 0.61 -9.01
C GLU A 62 7.42 1.46 -10.22
N GLY A 63 8.20 2.46 -10.62
CA GLY A 63 7.82 3.41 -11.68
C GLY A 63 6.75 4.42 -11.24
N ASN A 64 6.43 4.49 -9.95
CA ASN A 64 5.46 5.43 -9.39
C ASN A 64 6.01 6.88 -9.32
N THR A 65 7.33 7.04 -9.33
CA THR A 65 8.00 8.35 -9.41
C THR A 65 9.16 8.28 -10.40
N ASP A 66 9.45 9.40 -11.06
CA ASP A 66 10.62 9.48 -11.93
C ASP A 66 11.91 9.61 -11.12
N LEU A 67 13.06 9.33 -11.74
CA LEU A 67 14.34 9.39 -11.07
C LEU A 67 14.61 10.79 -10.49
N ARG A 68 14.25 11.85 -11.24
CA ARG A 68 14.46 13.25 -10.87
C ARG A 68 13.72 13.62 -9.58
N PHE A 69 12.54 13.05 -9.32
CA PHE A 69 11.80 13.23 -8.08
C PHE A 69 12.70 12.99 -6.87
N LEU A 70 13.46 11.89 -6.84
CA LEU A 70 14.32 11.53 -5.70
C LEU A 70 15.32 12.64 -5.31
N PHE A 71 15.84 13.37 -6.30
CA PHE A 71 16.86 14.41 -6.11
C PHE A 71 16.27 15.78 -5.75
N THR A 72 15.04 16.06 -6.16
CA THR A 72 14.48 17.42 -6.14
C THR A 72 13.39 17.63 -5.10
N PHE A 73 12.57 16.61 -4.81
CA PHE A 73 11.33 16.78 -4.06
C PHE A 73 11.35 16.27 -2.60
N PRO A 74 11.87 15.08 -2.26
CA PRO A 74 11.83 14.53 -0.90
C PRO A 74 12.41 15.47 0.16
N ARG A 75 11.65 15.71 1.24
CA ARG A 75 12.09 16.59 2.35
C ARG A 75 13.29 16.02 3.11
N GLN A 76 13.28 14.71 3.36
CA GLN A 76 14.34 14.02 4.10
C GLN A 76 15.36 13.42 3.13
N ARG A 77 16.17 14.29 2.52
CA ARG A 77 17.25 13.86 1.61
C ARG A 77 18.60 14.48 1.97
N SER A 78 19.65 13.73 1.67
CA SER A 78 21.02 14.20 1.69
C SER A 78 21.65 13.92 0.34
N LEU A 79 22.26 14.95 -0.23
CA LEU A 79 22.90 14.92 -1.52
C LEU A 79 24.41 14.82 -1.32
N TYR A 80 25.05 14.10 -2.23
CA TYR A 80 26.49 13.91 -2.19
C TYR A 80 27.06 13.86 -3.61
N TYR A 81 28.34 14.15 -3.76
CA TYR A 81 29.12 13.79 -4.93
C TYR A 81 30.18 12.76 -4.57
N PHE A 82 30.52 11.90 -5.52
CA PHE A 82 31.68 11.04 -5.44
C PHE A 82 32.21 10.73 -6.84
N ASP A 83 33.37 10.08 -6.88
CA ASP A 83 34.01 9.61 -8.09
C ASP A 83 34.09 8.08 -8.01
N LEU A 84 33.40 7.39 -8.91
CA LEU A 84 33.31 5.93 -8.94
C LEU A 84 34.67 5.30 -9.22
N MET A 85 35.58 5.99 -9.93
CA MET A 85 36.95 5.50 -10.17
C MET A 85 37.79 5.39 -8.89
N LYS A 86 37.36 6.06 -7.79
CA LYS A 86 37.99 5.98 -6.47
C LYS A 86 37.38 4.92 -5.57
N MET A 87 36.51 4.06 -6.11
CA MET A 87 35.94 2.93 -5.38
C MET A 87 37.04 1.94 -4.99
N VAL A 88 37.06 1.52 -3.72
CA VAL A 88 38.01 0.52 -3.22
C VAL A 88 37.23 -0.54 -2.46
N GLY A 89 37.38 -1.81 -2.86
CA GLY A 89 36.69 -2.93 -2.22
C GLY A 89 35.16 -2.81 -2.25
N GLY A 90 34.60 -2.22 -3.31
CA GLY A 90 33.16 -1.98 -3.43
C GLY A 90 32.63 -0.82 -2.57
N GLU A 91 33.50 -0.05 -1.92
CA GLU A 91 33.12 1.11 -1.12
C GLU A 91 33.49 2.43 -1.81
N VAL A 92 32.55 3.38 -1.80
CA VAL A 92 32.78 4.76 -2.25
C VAL A 92 32.71 5.74 -1.08
N THR A 93 33.58 6.75 -1.12
CA THR A 93 33.52 7.88 -0.17
C THR A 93 32.79 9.05 -0.81
N MET A 94 31.63 9.37 -0.24
CA MET A 94 30.73 10.43 -0.70
C MET A 94 30.97 11.74 0.07
N LEU A 95 31.14 12.82 -0.68
CA LEU A 95 31.29 14.17 -0.17
C LEU A 95 29.93 14.87 -0.15
N PRO A 96 29.51 15.46 0.98
CA PRO A 96 28.22 16.12 1.09
C PRO A 96 28.13 17.31 0.13
N HIS A 97 26.98 17.46 -0.54
CA HIS A 97 26.64 18.65 -1.31
C HIS A 97 25.71 19.55 -0.50
N GLU A 98 26.05 20.82 -0.40
CA GLU A 98 25.22 21.85 0.24
C GLU A 98 24.77 22.86 -0.82
N GLY A 99 23.47 23.19 -0.80
CA GLY A 99 22.88 24.14 -1.75
C GLY A 99 22.14 23.48 -2.92
N PRO A 100 21.72 24.29 -3.90
CA PRO A 100 21.01 23.80 -5.07
C PRO A 100 21.94 22.89 -5.91
N VAL A 101 21.36 21.84 -6.49
CA VAL A 101 22.04 20.99 -7.47
C VAL A 101 21.99 21.71 -8.83
N PRO A 102 23.10 21.80 -9.58
CA PRO A 102 23.07 22.31 -10.94
C PRO A 102 22.09 21.53 -11.81
N GLU A 103 21.37 22.23 -12.70
CA GLU A 103 20.38 21.58 -13.57
C GLU A 103 20.99 20.50 -14.49
N ALA A 104 22.23 20.72 -14.94
CA ALA A 104 22.98 19.77 -15.77
C ALA A 104 23.35 18.46 -15.04
N ASP A 105 23.37 18.47 -13.72
CA ASP A 105 23.69 17.31 -12.89
C ASP A 105 22.41 16.54 -12.50
N LEU A 106 21.23 17.11 -12.73
CA LEU A 106 19.97 16.47 -12.39
C LEU A 106 19.55 15.48 -13.49
N PRO A 107 18.93 14.35 -13.11
CA PRO A 107 18.27 13.49 -14.08
C PRO A 107 17.26 14.28 -14.92
N SER A 108 17.17 13.89 -16.20
CA SER A 108 16.11 14.39 -17.06
C SER A 108 14.74 14.04 -16.47
N PRO A 109 13.74 14.93 -16.57
CA PRO A 109 12.39 14.62 -16.13
C PRO A 109 11.83 13.44 -16.95
N ARG A 110 10.90 12.68 -16.35
CA ARG A 110 10.22 11.52 -16.97
C ARG A 110 11.09 10.29 -17.21
N LEU A 111 12.25 10.19 -16.55
CA LEU A 111 13.01 8.94 -16.51
C LEU A 111 12.41 7.98 -15.47
N PHE A 112 11.46 7.15 -15.91
CA PHE A 112 10.91 6.03 -15.13
C PHE A 112 11.68 4.76 -15.46
N SER A 113 11.98 3.93 -14.46
CA SER A 113 12.68 2.65 -14.67
C SER A 113 12.15 1.64 -13.66
N SER A 114 11.44 0.63 -14.16
CA SER A 114 11.06 -0.57 -13.40
C SER A 114 11.92 -1.78 -13.73
N GLU A 115 12.59 -1.72 -14.89
CA GLU A 115 13.54 -2.72 -15.38
C GLU A 115 14.94 -2.12 -15.29
N HIS A 116 15.90 -2.94 -14.88
CA HIS A 116 17.27 -2.54 -14.60
C HIS A 116 18.27 -3.49 -15.27
N THR A 117 19.47 -2.99 -15.58
CA THR A 117 20.44 -3.75 -16.36
C THR A 117 21.04 -4.92 -15.58
N GLU A 118 21.36 -4.72 -14.30
CA GLU A 118 21.75 -5.82 -13.42
C GLU A 118 20.52 -6.30 -12.63
N GLU A 119 20.37 -7.62 -12.53
CA GLU A 119 19.46 -8.22 -11.56
C GLU A 119 20.00 -7.99 -10.15
N PHE A 120 19.14 -7.49 -9.26
CA PHE A 120 19.43 -7.40 -7.84
C PHE A 120 18.18 -7.77 -7.05
N GLU A 121 18.37 -8.30 -5.85
CA GLU A 121 17.28 -8.81 -5.02
C GLU A 121 16.35 -7.67 -4.57
N LEU A 122 15.23 -7.54 -5.28
CA LEU A 122 14.04 -6.87 -4.78
C LEU A 122 13.03 -7.94 -4.35
N PRO A 123 12.17 -7.67 -3.34
CA PRO A 123 11.02 -8.51 -3.10
C PRO A 123 10.20 -8.63 -4.39
N PRO A 124 9.65 -9.82 -4.71
CA PRO A 124 8.88 -10.00 -5.94
C PRO A 124 7.70 -9.03 -5.99
N ARG A 125 7.19 -8.76 -7.20
CA ARG A 125 5.91 -8.06 -7.37
C ARG A 125 4.79 -9.08 -7.35
N ALA A 126 3.58 -8.61 -7.05
CA ALA A 126 2.39 -9.39 -7.35
C ALA A 126 2.28 -9.48 -8.89
N GLU A 127 2.21 -10.69 -9.43
CA GLU A 127 2.20 -10.93 -10.89
C GLU A 127 0.82 -11.35 -11.40
N ASP A 128 -0.12 -11.69 -10.50
CA ASP A 128 -1.45 -12.09 -10.92
C ASP A 128 -2.27 -10.87 -11.35
N GLU A 129 -3.15 -11.06 -12.33
CA GLU A 129 -3.98 -10.00 -12.90
C GLU A 129 -5.47 -10.25 -12.60
N GLN A 130 -6.19 -9.21 -12.16
CA GLN A 130 -7.64 -9.15 -12.22
C GLN A 130 -8.07 -8.18 -13.32
N LYS A 131 -8.92 -8.65 -14.22
CA LYS A 131 -9.53 -7.81 -15.27
C LYS A 131 -10.96 -7.47 -14.88
N LEU A 132 -11.31 -6.20 -15.03
CA LEU A 132 -12.65 -5.68 -14.82
C LEU A 132 -13.10 -5.00 -16.12
N ILE A 133 -14.29 -5.34 -16.59
CA ILE A 133 -14.94 -4.66 -17.70
C ILE A 133 -15.59 -3.40 -17.14
N ILE A 134 -15.35 -2.27 -17.80
CA ILE A 134 -15.94 -0.99 -17.45
C ILE A 134 -16.92 -0.55 -18.54
N ASP A 135 -18.08 -0.05 -18.13
CA ASP A 135 -19.09 0.44 -19.05
C ASP A 135 -19.80 1.70 -18.50
N GLY A 136 -20.52 2.38 -19.38
CA GLY A 136 -21.19 3.65 -19.10
C GLY A 136 -20.24 4.86 -18.99
N GLU A 137 -20.81 5.99 -18.59
CA GLU A 137 -20.07 7.22 -18.35
C GLU A 137 -19.46 7.22 -16.95
N TRP A 138 -18.24 7.72 -16.82
CA TRP A 138 -17.53 7.82 -15.54
C TRP A 138 -16.93 9.19 -15.37
N ASP A 139 -17.14 9.80 -14.21
CA ASP A 139 -16.36 10.97 -13.81
C ASP A 139 -15.08 10.56 -13.04
N MET A 140 -14.14 11.50 -12.93
CA MET A 140 -12.86 11.25 -12.25
C MET A 140 -13.03 10.91 -10.75
N PRO A 141 -13.91 11.60 -9.98
CA PRO A 141 -14.22 11.21 -8.60
C PRO A 141 -14.74 9.78 -8.44
N GLU A 142 -15.61 9.31 -9.31
CA GLU A 142 -16.18 7.97 -9.29
C GLU A 142 -15.12 6.90 -9.49
N PHE A 143 -14.22 7.07 -10.46
CA PHE A 143 -13.08 6.16 -10.62
C PHE A 143 -12.24 6.10 -9.34
N GLY A 144 -11.85 7.26 -8.80
CA GLY A 144 -11.08 7.32 -7.57
C GLY A 144 -11.79 6.68 -6.37
N SER A 145 -13.12 6.85 -6.29
CA SER A 145 -13.95 6.25 -5.26
C SER A 145 -13.96 4.73 -5.38
N PHE A 146 -14.30 4.19 -6.55
CA PHE A 146 -14.32 2.74 -6.79
C PHE A 146 -12.99 2.08 -6.44
N TYR A 147 -11.87 2.58 -7.01
CA TYR A 147 -10.55 2.00 -6.75
C TYR A 147 -10.16 2.10 -5.27
N GLY A 148 -10.50 3.20 -4.60
CA GLY A 148 -10.26 3.36 -3.18
C GLY A 148 -10.99 2.30 -2.35
N GLN A 149 -12.28 2.09 -2.62
CA GLN A 149 -13.07 1.09 -1.89
C GLN A 149 -12.61 -0.33 -2.21
N TYR A 150 -12.38 -0.64 -3.49
CA TYR A 150 -11.94 -1.95 -3.93
C TYR A 150 -10.58 -2.32 -3.31
N ALA A 151 -9.63 -1.39 -3.33
CA ALA A 151 -8.34 -1.56 -2.67
C ALA A 151 -8.50 -1.76 -1.16
N ASP A 152 -9.33 -0.94 -0.49
CA ASP A 152 -9.55 -1.07 0.94
C ASP A 152 -10.13 -2.45 1.34
N ILE A 153 -11.03 -3.02 0.53
CA ILE A 153 -11.55 -4.39 0.72
C ILE A 153 -10.42 -5.41 0.53
N TYR A 154 -9.69 -5.33 -0.58
CA TYR A 154 -8.57 -6.21 -0.90
C TYR A 154 -7.53 -6.26 0.23
N TYR A 155 -7.08 -5.10 0.72
CA TYR A 155 -6.07 -5.04 1.78
C TYR A 155 -6.61 -5.45 3.15
N PHE A 156 -7.91 -5.31 3.39
CA PHE A 156 -8.53 -5.85 4.61
C PHE A 156 -8.52 -7.37 4.60
N VAL A 157 -8.92 -7.98 3.48
CA VAL A 157 -8.90 -9.43 3.28
C VAL A 157 -7.47 -9.98 3.37
N ALA A 158 -6.51 -9.33 2.71
CA ALA A 158 -5.09 -9.68 2.77
C ALA A 158 -4.57 -9.72 4.22
N ALA A 159 -4.92 -8.71 5.02
CA ALA A 159 -4.49 -8.62 6.40
C ALA A 159 -5.07 -9.74 7.29
N THR A 160 -6.34 -10.11 7.08
CA THR A 160 -6.98 -11.18 7.85
C THR A 160 -6.47 -12.56 7.46
N LYS A 161 -6.27 -12.84 6.16
CA LYS A 161 -5.68 -14.10 5.68
C LYS A 161 -4.29 -14.35 6.25
N LYS A 162 -3.43 -13.33 6.24
CA LYS A 162 -2.08 -13.42 6.82
C LYS A 162 -2.06 -13.69 8.30
N TRP A 163 -3.04 -13.14 9.01
CA TRP A 163 -3.17 -13.41 10.43
C TRP A 163 -3.46 -14.90 10.66
N GLU A 164 -4.33 -15.47 9.82
CA GLU A 164 -4.72 -16.89 9.86
C GLU A 164 -3.60 -17.83 9.40
N ASP A 165 -2.75 -17.43 8.44
CA ASP A 165 -1.62 -18.24 7.95
C ASP A 165 -0.55 -18.48 9.02
N PRO A 166 -0.37 -19.71 9.56
CA PRO A 166 0.63 -20.01 10.59
C PRO A 166 2.07 -19.81 10.14
N ALA A 167 2.35 -19.88 8.84
CA ALA A 167 3.70 -19.75 8.28
C ALA A 167 4.15 -18.29 8.11
N HIS A 168 3.24 -17.32 8.30
CA HIS A 168 3.56 -15.92 8.09
C HIS A 168 4.55 -15.36 9.15
N ASP A 169 5.43 -14.46 8.72
CA ASP A 169 6.48 -13.88 9.56
C ASP A 169 5.92 -13.25 10.86
N PRO A 170 6.43 -13.63 12.05
CA PRO A 170 5.94 -13.12 13.33
C PRO A 170 6.03 -11.59 13.47
N GLY A 171 7.07 -10.97 12.89
CA GLY A 171 7.24 -9.52 12.90
C GLY A 171 6.17 -8.81 12.08
N ARG A 172 5.84 -9.34 10.90
CA ARG A 172 4.73 -8.86 10.06
C ARG A 172 3.38 -9.06 10.74
N LYS A 173 3.13 -10.21 11.37
CA LYS A 173 1.90 -10.44 12.15
C LYS A 173 1.74 -9.42 13.27
N ALA A 174 2.84 -9.07 13.96
CA ALA A 174 2.81 -8.05 15.00
C ALA A 174 2.45 -6.66 14.44
N ASN A 175 2.96 -6.29 13.27
CA ASN A 175 2.62 -5.02 12.60
C ASN A 175 1.13 -4.97 12.20
N ILE A 176 0.59 -6.08 11.66
CA ILE A 176 -0.83 -6.19 11.33
C ILE A 176 -1.67 -6.01 12.60
N ALA A 177 -1.36 -6.73 13.69
CA ALA A 177 -2.07 -6.60 14.96
C ALA A 177 -2.00 -5.16 15.53
N ALA A 178 -0.86 -4.48 15.41
CA ALA A 178 -0.72 -3.09 15.83
C ALA A 178 -1.65 -2.16 15.03
N THR A 179 -1.75 -2.33 13.71
CA THR A 179 -2.68 -1.56 12.86
C THR A 179 -4.13 -1.69 13.33
N PHE A 180 -4.55 -2.89 13.72
CA PHE A 180 -5.90 -3.14 14.21
C PHE A 180 -6.14 -2.57 15.62
N ARG A 181 -5.12 -2.49 16.48
CA ARG A 181 -5.28 -2.12 17.92
C ARG A 181 -4.99 -0.65 18.23
N ASP A 182 -4.07 -0.03 17.52
CA ASP A 182 -3.50 1.27 17.90
C ASP A 182 -4.41 2.46 17.55
N LYS A 183 -5.60 2.20 17.00
CA LYS A 183 -6.55 3.23 16.57
C LYS A 183 -7.71 3.33 17.55
N PRO A 184 -8.20 4.54 17.85
CA PRO A 184 -9.28 4.73 18.81
C PRO A 184 -10.66 4.37 18.22
N TYR A 185 -10.83 4.37 16.89
CA TYR A 185 -12.10 4.10 16.18
C TYR A 185 -13.28 4.95 16.64
N GLN A 186 -13.06 6.25 16.86
CA GLN A 186 -14.08 7.19 17.33
C GLN A 186 -14.77 7.95 16.18
N GLY A 187 -14.25 7.87 14.95
CA GLY A 187 -14.79 8.60 13.81
C GLY A 187 -14.11 8.26 12.49
N GLY A 188 -14.54 8.93 11.42
CA GLY A 188 -14.13 8.65 10.03
C GLY A 188 -12.62 8.66 9.79
N SER A 189 -11.90 9.59 10.44
CA SER A 189 -10.44 9.69 10.30
C SER A 189 -9.71 8.44 10.80
N SER A 190 -10.19 7.79 11.86
CA SER A 190 -9.59 6.56 12.38
C SER A 190 -9.62 5.44 11.33
N TYR A 191 -10.74 5.28 10.63
CA TYR A 191 -10.86 4.26 9.57
C TYR A 191 -9.98 4.59 8.38
N LYS A 192 -9.95 5.86 7.93
CA LYS A 192 -9.05 6.28 6.85
C LYS A 192 -7.59 5.97 7.17
N HIS A 193 -7.13 6.26 8.40
CA HIS A 193 -5.77 5.92 8.81
C HIS A 193 -5.54 4.42 8.89
N PHE A 194 -6.51 3.67 9.40
CA PHE A 194 -6.45 2.20 9.45
C PHE A 194 -6.25 1.58 8.07
N TYR A 195 -7.09 1.87 7.07
CA TYR A 195 -6.92 1.31 5.73
C TYR A 195 -5.63 1.79 5.05
N ASN A 196 -5.27 3.07 5.21
CA ASN A 196 -3.99 3.57 4.71
C ASN A 196 -2.78 2.83 5.31
N GLU A 197 -2.85 2.43 6.58
CA GLU A 197 -1.80 1.65 7.21
C GLU A 197 -1.76 0.20 6.70
N LEU A 198 -2.90 -0.42 6.42
CA LEU A 198 -2.95 -1.73 5.75
C LEU A 198 -2.26 -1.69 4.38
N ILE A 199 -2.59 -0.69 3.56
CA ILE A 199 -1.96 -0.47 2.25
C ILE A 199 -0.45 -0.25 2.41
N TYR A 200 -0.04 0.57 3.38
CA TYR A 200 1.36 0.90 3.61
C TYR A 200 2.19 -0.29 4.08
N GLN A 201 1.59 -1.18 4.87
CA GLN A 201 2.26 -2.37 5.42
C GLN A 201 2.23 -3.56 4.46
N ALA A 202 1.43 -3.50 3.39
CA ALA A 202 1.38 -4.56 2.39
C ALA A 202 2.77 -4.73 1.73
N PRO A 203 3.31 -5.97 1.73
CA PRO A 203 4.57 -6.26 1.09
C PRO A 203 4.39 -6.18 -0.43
N ARG A 204 5.49 -5.92 -1.15
CA ARG A 204 5.49 -5.63 -2.59
C ARG A 204 4.86 -6.73 -3.45
N ASP A 205 4.96 -7.97 -3.00
CA ASP A 205 4.44 -9.17 -3.66
C ASP A 205 2.93 -9.35 -3.53
N GLU A 206 2.26 -8.45 -2.81
CA GLU A 206 0.81 -8.47 -2.63
C GLU A 206 0.13 -7.12 -2.87
N ARG A 207 0.91 -6.06 -3.13
CA ARG A 207 0.37 -4.73 -3.38
C ARG A 207 -0.52 -4.77 -4.61
N ALA A 208 -1.81 -4.47 -4.41
CA ALA A 208 -2.73 -4.21 -5.50
C ALA A 208 -2.29 -2.94 -6.26
N GLY A 209 -2.12 -3.06 -7.56
CA GLY A 209 -1.74 -1.98 -8.47
C GLY A 209 -2.74 -1.80 -9.61
N LEU A 210 -2.77 -0.61 -10.19
CA LEU A 210 -3.48 -0.35 -11.45
C LEU A 210 -2.47 -0.42 -12.59
N GLU A 211 -2.57 -1.42 -13.46
CA GLU A 211 -1.63 -1.60 -14.56
C GLU A 211 -2.04 -0.81 -15.80
N SER A 212 -3.32 -0.89 -16.17
CA SER A 212 -3.83 -0.19 -17.34
C SER A 212 -5.33 0.07 -17.23
N ILE A 213 -5.74 1.18 -17.83
CA ILE A 213 -7.14 1.50 -18.10
C ILE A 213 -7.26 1.74 -19.60
N ALA A 214 -7.99 0.86 -20.28
CA ALA A 214 -8.45 1.07 -21.64
C ALA A 214 -9.89 1.58 -21.58
N TYR A 215 -10.06 2.90 -21.56
CA TYR A 215 -11.39 3.50 -21.59
C TYR A 215 -11.95 3.47 -23.02
N ALA A 216 -12.85 2.53 -23.25
CA ALA A 216 -13.83 2.47 -24.33
C ALA A 216 -15.14 1.99 -23.68
N SER A 217 -16.29 2.08 -24.33
CA SER A 217 -17.52 1.43 -23.83
C SER A 217 -17.84 0.27 -24.79
N PRO A 218 -17.64 -1.00 -24.36
CA PRO A 218 -17.01 -1.44 -23.11
C PRO A 218 -15.48 -1.26 -23.12
N GLY A 219 -14.91 -1.10 -21.93
CA GLY A 219 -13.49 -0.86 -21.69
C GLY A 219 -12.94 -1.88 -20.70
N ILE A 220 -11.63 -1.84 -20.45
CA ILE A 220 -10.98 -2.81 -19.57
C ILE A 220 -10.06 -2.10 -18.58
N VAL A 221 -10.16 -2.51 -17.33
CA VAL A 221 -9.26 -2.16 -16.25
C VAL A 221 -8.48 -3.41 -15.87
N LYS A 222 -7.15 -3.30 -15.83
CA LYS A 222 -6.27 -4.35 -15.34
C LYS A 222 -5.68 -3.95 -14.00
N LEU A 223 -5.89 -4.81 -13.01
CA LEU A 223 -5.31 -4.69 -11.68
C LEU A 223 -4.27 -5.79 -11.50
N SER A 224 -3.12 -5.45 -10.92
CA SER A 224 -2.14 -6.44 -10.45
C SER A 224 -2.34 -6.72 -8.98
N GLY A 225 -2.09 -7.94 -8.53
CA GLY A 225 -2.28 -8.37 -7.14
C GLY A 225 -2.10 -9.87 -6.98
N LYS A 226 -2.68 -10.45 -5.91
CA LYS A 226 -2.76 -11.91 -5.71
C LYS A 226 -4.12 -12.41 -6.18
N GLU A 227 -4.12 -13.45 -7.01
CA GLU A 227 -5.35 -14.07 -7.54
C GLU A 227 -6.29 -14.48 -6.41
N GLU A 228 -5.77 -15.20 -5.40
CA GLU A 228 -6.55 -15.66 -4.24
C GLU A 228 -7.20 -14.55 -3.40
N LEU A 229 -6.69 -13.32 -3.48
CA LEU A 229 -7.27 -12.17 -2.79
C LEU A 229 -8.32 -11.49 -3.66
N PHE A 230 -8.11 -11.45 -4.98
CA PHE A 230 -9.11 -10.95 -5.91
C PHE A 230 -10.36 -11.84 -5.94
N ASP A 231 -10.19 -13.15 -5.88
CA ASP A 231 -11.29 -14.10 -5.82
C ASP A 231 -12.14 -13.88 -4.56
N GLU A 232 -11.52 -13.66 -3.39
CA GLU A 232 -12.28 -13.38 -2.17
C GLU A 232 -12.98 -12.03 -2.19
N VAL A 233 -12.38 -11.02 -2.81
CA VAL A 233 -13.05 -9.73 -3.02
C VAL A 233 -14.26 -9.91 -3.95
N ARG A 234 -14.13 -10.71 -5.02
CA ARG A 234 -15.21 -11.06 -5.93
C ARG A 234 -16.34 -11.78 -5.21
N GLU A 235 -16.02 -12.86 -4.50
CA GLU A 235 -17.01 -13.64 -3.72
C GLU A 235 -17.76 -12.75 -2.71
N LEU A 236 -17.06 -11.83 -2.04
CA LEU A 236 -17.65 -10.89 -1.09
C LEU A 236 -18.62 -9.91 -1.77
N VAL A 237 -18.24 -9.38 -2.95
CA VAL A 237 -19.08 -8.47 -3.74
C VAL A 237 -20.31 -9.18 -4.28
N ASP A 238 -20.13 -10.35 -4.90
CA ASP A 238 -21.21 -11.14 -5.50
C ASP A 238 -22.19 -11.62 -4.43
N HIS A 239 -21.68 -12.15 -3.30
CA HIS A 239 -22.53 -12.57 -2.20
C HIS A 239 -23.32 -11.40 -1.59
N TYR A 240 -22.69 -10.22 -1.46
CA TYR A 240 -23.39 -9.02 -1.00
C TYR A 240 -24.51 -8.63 -1.97
N LEU A 241 -24.30 -8.71 -3.29
CA LEU A 241 -25.32 -8.39 -4.29
C LEU A 241 -26.52 -9.33 -4.18
N ASP A 242 -26.25 -10.64 -4.06
CA ASP A 242 -27.28 -11.67 -3.92
C ASP A 242 -28.07 -11.55 -2.60
N ASN A 243 -27.40 -11.16 -1.51
CA ASN A 243 -27.96 -11.12 -0.15
C ASN A 243 -28.16 -9.71 0.41
N ARG A 244 -28.19 -8.70 -0.47
CA ARG A 244 -28.16 -7.27 -0.09
C ARG A 244 -29.16 -6.91 1.00
N GLY A 245 -30.40 -7.38 0.88
CA GLY A 245 -31.46 -7.09 1.84
C GLY A 245 -31.14 -7.57 3.26
N LEU A 246 -30.54 -8.75 3.39
CA LEU A 246 -30.13 -9.32 4.68
C LEU A 246 -28.93 -8.57 5.24
N ALA A 247 -27.91 -8.30 4.41
CA ALA A 247 -26.71 -7.60 4.82
C ALA A 247 -27.02 -6.16 5.29
N VAL A 248 -27.84 -5.42 4.53
CA VAL A 248 -28.30 -4.06 4.91
C VAL A 248 -29.08 -4.08 6.22
N LYS A 249 -29.97 -5.06 6.41
CA LYS A 249 -30.73 -5.18 7.66
C LYS A 249 -29.80 -5.45 8.85
N ALA A 250 -28.88 -6.42 8.73
CA ALA A 250 -27.93 -6.74 9.78
C ALA A 250 -27.02 -5.55 10.12
N TYR A 251 -26.57 -4.80 9.11
CA TYR A 251 -25.83 -3.55 9.27
C TYR A 251 -26.64 -2.53 10.07
N GLN A 252 -27.89 -2.27 9.65
CA GLN A 252 -28.76 -1.29 10.30
C GLN A 252 -29.06 -1.66 11.75
N ASP A 253 -29.34 -2.94 12.04
CA ASP A 253 -29.62 -3.42 13.39
C ASP A 253 -28.41 -3.21 14.33
N LEU A 254 -27.21 -3.60 13.88
CA LEU A 254 -25.96 -3.38 14.62
C LEU A 254 -25.65 -1.89 14.79
N TYR A 255 -25.71 -1.11 13.71
CA TYR A 255 -25.44 0.33 13.74
C TYR A 255 -26.39 1.07 14.68
N ASN A 256 -27.69 0.80 14.58
CA ASN A 256 -28.73 1.43 15.40
C ASN A 256 -28.53 1.12 16.88
N TYR A 257 -28.17 -0.12 17.22
CA TYR A 257 -27.84 -0.49 18.60
C TYR A 257 -26.65 0.31 19.12
N LEU A 258 -25.51 0.29 18.40
CA LEU A 258 -24.30 1.02 18.81
C LEU A 258 -24.54 2.53 18.91
N SER A 259 -25.37 3.08 18.02
CA SER A 259 -25.75 4.50 18.02
C SER A 259 -26.57 4.86 19.27
N ARG A 260 -27.66 4.12 19.53
CA ARG A 260 -28.54 4.35 20.70
C ARG A 260 -27.79 4.19 22.02
N ALA A 261 -26.86 3.23 22.09
CA ALA A 261 -26.01 3.01 23.24
C ALA A 261 -24.82 3.99 23.34
N LYS A 262 -24.68 4.95 22.41
CA LYS A 262 -23.56 5.92 22.32
C LYS A 262 -22.18 5.26 22.23
N LEU A 263 -22.11 4.05 21.68
CA LEU A 263 -20.89 3.27 21.52
C LEU A 263 -20.12 3.60 20.24
N LEU A 264 -20.78 4.19 19.23
CA LEU A 264 -20.12 4.61 17.99
C LEU A 264 -18.97 5.60 18.24
N THR A 265 -19.15 6.52 19.20
CA THR A 265 -18.12 7.52 19.56
C THR A 265 -17.20 7.07 20.70
N LEU A 266 -17.49 5.94 21.36
CA LEU A 266 -16.66 5.40 22.43
C LEU A 266 -15.40 4.76 21.83
N SER A 267 -14.22 5.10 22.33
CA SER A 267 -12.99 4.46 21.84
C SER A 267 -12.87 3.01 22.32
N GLY A 268 -12.15 2.20 21.54
CA GLY A 268 -11.93 0.79 21.86
C GLY A 268 -11.30 0.56 23.24
N ASP A 269 -10.31 1.36 23.61
CA ASP A 269 -9.62 1.33 24.92
C ASP A 269 -10.56 1.60 26.11
N ARG A 270 -11.66 2.31 25.89
CA ARG A 270 -12.67 2.61 26.90
C ARG A 270 -13.80 1.57 26.96
N PHE A 271 -13.82 0.62 26.02
CA PHE A 271 -14.78 -0.47 26.03
C PHE A 271 -14.19 -1.68 26.76
N GLN A 272 -14.65 -1.91 28.00
CA GLN A 272 -14.16 -2.99 28.84
C GLN A 272 -14.64 -4.36 28.33
N ALA A 273 -13.81 -5.40 28.50
CA ALA A 273 -14.11 -6.75 28.03
C ALA A 273 -15.33 -7.38 28.76
N ASP A 274 -15.57 -6.99 30.01
CA ASP A 274 -16.69 -7.42 30.85
C ASP A 274 -17.95 -6.57 30.63
N ASN A 275 -17.95 -5.66 29.65
CA ASN A 275 -19.12 -4.85 29.35
C ASN A 275 -20.33 -5.76 29.02
N PRO A 276 -21.49 -5.59 29.69
CA PRO A 276 -22.67 -6.43 29.46
C PRO A 276 -23.16 -6.44 28.00
N ALA A 277 -22.85 -5.40 27.23
CA ALA A 277 -23.18 -5.30 25.82
C ALA A 277 -22.28 -6.16 24.92
N ALA A 278 -21.11 -6.62 25.38
CA ALA A 278 -20.11 -7.29 24.56
C ALA A 278 -20.65 -8.56 23.88
N ALA A 279 -21.42 -9.38 24.62
CA ALA A 279 -22.03 -10.59 24.07
C ALA A 279 -23.05 -10.26 22.96
N PHE A 280 -23.90 -9.25 23.18
CA PHE A 280 -24.89 -8.81 22.19
C PHE A 280 -24.21 -8.23 20.94
N ILE A 281 -23.21 -7.36 21.12
CA ILE A 281 -22.43 -6.78 20.02
C ILE A 281 -21.73 -7.88 19.24
N GLY A 282 -21.11 -8.84 19.93
CA GLY A 282 -20.46 -9.99 19.30
C GLY A 282 -21.42 -10.82 18.45
N ALA A 283 -22.63 -11.09 18.95
CA ALA A 283 -23.67 -11.81 18.20
C ALA A 283 -24.14 -11.03 16.97
N GLN A 284 -24.44 -9.74 17.10
CA GLN A 284 -24.85 -8.90 15.96
C GLN A 284 -23.72 -8.72 14.93
N THR A 285 -22.47 -8.68 15.38
CA THR A 285 -21.29 -8.66 14.48
C THR A 285 -21.18 -9.97 13.71
N GLN A 286 -21.45 -11.11 14.35
CA GLN A 286 -21.51 -12.40 13.65
C GLN A 286 -22.61 -12.41 12.60
N THR A 287 -23.83 -11.96 12.94
CA THR A 287 -24.94 -11.86 11.99
C THR A 287 -24.59 -11.02 10.76
N LEU A 288 -23.92 -9.88 10.94
CA LEU A 288 -23.46 -9.04 9.83
C LEU A 288 -22.40 -9.77 8.98
N SER A 289 -21.46 -10.47 9.61
CA SER A 289 -20.41 -11.20 8.90
C SER A 289 -20.99 -12.34 8.07
N ASP A 290 -21.92 -13.09 8.64
CA ASP A 290 -22.61 -14.20 7.97
C ASP A 290 -23.44 -13.68 6.79
N ALA A 291 -24.13 -12.56 6.96
CA ALA A 291 -24.93 -11.93 5.89
C ALA A 291 -24.08 -11.35 4.75
N MET A 292 -22.79 -11.07 5.01
CA MET A 292 -21.82 -10.67 3.99
C MET A 292 -21.02 -11.87 3.46
N ASN A 293 -21.15 -13.07 4.04
CA ASN A 293 -20.24 -14.19 3.82
C ASN A 293 -18.75 -13.82 4.00
N PHE A 294 -18.44 -13.02 5.02
CA PHE A 294 -17.05 -12.69 5.35
C PHE A 294 -16.45 -13.79 6.25
N PRO A 295 -15.47 -14.59 5.77
CA PRO A 295 -15.02 -15.79 6.49
C PRO A 295 -14.11 -15.49 7.69
N SER A 296 -13.32 -14.42 7.64
CA SER A 296 -12.25 -14.17 8.61
C SER A 296 -12.67 -13.30 9.82
N LEU A 297 -13.93 -13.38 10.28
CA LEU A 297 -14.35 -12.65 11.49
C LEU A 297 -13.60 -13.13 12.74
N ALA A 298 -13.23 -14.41 12.80
CA ALA A 298 -12.39 -14.94 13.87
C ALA A 298 -11.04 -14.20 13.92
N ALA A 299 -10.36 -14.07 12.78
CA ALA A 299 -9.13 -13.29 12.68
C ALA A 299 -9.30 -11.85 13.13
N VAL A 300 -10.38 -11.17 12.70
CA VAL A 300 -10.66 -9.79 13.14
C VAL A 300 -10.80 -9.72 14.66
N LYS A 301 -11.54 -10.64 15.28
CA LYS A 301 -11.72 -10.70 16.74
C LYS A 301 -10.38 -10.88 17.47
N GLU A 302 -9.50 -11.73 16.96
CA GLU A 302 -8.15 -11.94 17.52
C GLU A 302 -7.23 -10.73 17.32
N LEU A 303 -7.25 -10.15 16.12
CA LEU A 303 -6.48 -8.96 15.77
C LEU A 303 -6.82 -7.78 16.68
N VAL A 304 -8.09 -7.60 17.06
CA VAL A 304 -8.50 -6.55 18.00
C VAL A 304 -8.41 -6.96 19.48
N GLY A 305 -7.81 -8.11 19.79
CA GLY A 305 -7.63 -8.59 21.16
C GLY A 305 -8.93 -8.93 21.88
N GLY A 306 -9.94 -9.42 21.15
CA GLY A 306 -11.27 -9.75 21.69
C GLY A 306 -12.18 -8.56 21.95
N ASN A 307 -11.78 -7.34 21.57
CA ASN A 307 -12.61 -6.14 21.74
C ASN A 307 -13.83 -6.16 20.80
N ALA A 308 -14.98 -6.59 21.33
CA ALA A 308 -16.21 -6.73 20.56
C ALA A 308 -16.66 -5.42 19.88
N LEU A 309 -16.46 -4.27 20.53
CA LEU A 309 -16.84 -2.97 19.95
C LEU A 309 -15.96 -2.61 18.75
N VAL A 310 -14.65 -2.84 18.84
CA VAL A 310 -13.73 -2.54 17.73
C VAL A 310 -13.99 -3.49 16.56
N ALA A 311 -14.19 -4.79 16.82
CA ALA A 311 -14.54 -5.76 15.77
C ALA A 311 -15.83 -5.34 15.04
N ALA A 312 -16.88 -4.97 15.78
CA ALA A 312 -18.13 -4.48 15.20
C ALA A 312 -17.93 -3.25 14.32
N LYS A 313 -17.14 -2.27 14.80
CA LYS A 313 -16.85 -1.04 14.06
C LYS A 313 -16.06 -1.27 12.79
N LEU A 314 -15.08 -2.17 12.82
CA LEU A 314 -14.33 -2.57 11.63
C LEU A 314 -15.23 -3.26 10.62
N LEU A 315 -16.13 -4.15 11.05
CA LEU A 315 -17.05 -4.83 10.15
C LEU A 315 -18.10 -3.87 9.56
N LEU A 316 -18.64 -2.93 10.34
CA LEU A 316 -19.47 -1.83 9.82
C LEU A 316 -18.70 -0.94 8.82
N SER A 317 -17.38 -0.82 9.00
CA SER A 317 -16.53 -0.10 8.06
C SER A 317 -16.34 -0.88 6.77
N LEU A 318 -16.05 -2.18 6.84
CA LEU A 318 -15.92 -3.08 5.68
C LEU A 318 -17.23 -3.13 4.88
N PHE A 319 -18.36 -3.34 5.55
CA PHE A 319 -19.69 -3.35 4.92
C PHE A 319 -19.92 -2.14 4.00
N ARG A 320 -19.62 -0.93 4.48
CA ARG A 320 -19.83 0.30 3.69
C ARG A 320 -18.99 0.32 2.41
N ARG A 321 -17.77 -0.21 2.46
CA ARG A 321 -16.87 -0.27 1.30
C ARG A 321 -17.37 -1.28 0.29
N VAL A 322 -17.81 -2.45 0.78
CA VAL A 322 -18.44 -3.48 -0.05
C VAL A 322 -19.69 -2.91 -0.71
N GLU A 323 -20.61 -2.30 0.05
CA GLU A 323 -21.81 -1.66 -0.52
C GLU A 323 -21.47 -0.59 -1.57
N GLU A 324 -20.52 0.29 -1.28
CA GLU A 324 -20.10 1.35 -2.20
C GLU A 324 -19.45 0.78 -3.48
N ALA A 325 -18.59 -0.24 -3.37
CA ALA A 325 -17.98 -0.91 -4.52
C ALA A 325 -19.01 -1.70 -5.34
N SER A 326 -19.84 -2.52 -4.67
CA SER A 326 -20.90 -3.34 -5.28
C SER A 326 -21.94 -2.50 -6.03
N THR A 327 -22.13 -1.23 -5.65
CA THR A 327 -23.05 -0.32 -6.36
C THR A 327 -22.67 -0.15 -7.84
N TYR A 328 -21.38 -0.13 -8.18
CA TYR A 328 -20.93 -0.01 -9.58
C TYR A 328 -21.25 -1.28 -10.39
N PHE A 329 -21.15 -2.45 -9.77
CA PHE A 329 -21.55 -3.72 -10.37
C PHE A 329 -23.07 -3.79 -10.57
N ALA A 330 -23.84 -3.40 -9.55
CA ALA A 330 -25.32 -3.35 -9.62
C ALA A 330 -25.84 -2.38 -10.69
N GLN A 331 -25.10 -1.31 -10.98
CA GLN A 331 -25.41 -0.34 -12.04
C GLN A 331 -25.03 -0.84 -13.44
N GLY A 332 -24.36 -1.99 -13.56
CA GLY A 332 -23.84 -2.51 -14.84
C GLY A 332 -22.62 -1.75 -15.36
N ARG A 333 -21.99 -0.91 -14.53
CA ARG A 333 -20.80 -0.12 -14.90
C ARG A 333 -19.49 -0.87 -14.70
N MET A 334 -19.54 -1.94 -13.91
CA MET A 334 -18.42 -2.86 -13.65
C MET A 334 -18.90 -4.29 -13.79
N THR A 335 -18.05 -5.16 -14.34
CA THR A 335 -18.28 -6.61 -14.36
C THR A 335 -16.94 -7.34 -14.32
N TYR A 336 -16.89 -8.50 -13.67
CA TYR A 336 -15.73 -9.38 -13.72
C TYR A 336 -15.62 -10.01 -15.11
N THR A 337 -14.40 -10.21 -15.60
CA THR A 337 -14.19 -11.10 -16.75
C THR A 337 -14.26 -12.54 -16.29
N ASP A 338 -14.89 -13.40 -17.10
CA ASP A 338 -14.88 -14.85 -16.92
C ASP A 338 -13.48 -15.45 -16.98
#